data_AF-A0AA94XX11-F1
#
_entry.id   AF-A0AA94XX11-F1
#
_cell.length_a   1.000
_cell.length_b   1.000
_cell.length_c   1.000
_cell.angle_alpha   90.00
_cell.angle_beta   90.00
_cell.angle_gamma   90.00
#
_symmetry.space_group_name_H-M   'P 1'
#
loop_
_entity.id
_entity.type
_entity.pdbx_description
1 polymer ?
#
loop_
_entity_poly.entity_id
_entity_poly.type
_entity_poly.pdbx_seq_one_letter_code
_entity_poly.pdbx_strand_id
1 'polypeptide(L)'
;MAELNWVILQIDGSWGQYTKAAFQHFLKSEGYYAQARECDGVFGYWSQLALQKWLKYGPGSNLSGYSGLLDGKAGDMTWEALGMRLALYGLYSPTLPWPKGRYPGNSATFCKAIQRFLNNARA
;
A
#
# COMPACT_ATOMS: atom_id res chain seq x y z
N MET A 1 -16.02 3.34 14.08
CA MET A 1 -14.97 3.18 13.04
C MET A 1 -15.01 4.43 12.20
N ALA A 2 -13.87 5.09 11.95
CA ALA A 2 -13.86 6.33 11.16
C ALA A 2 -14.15 5.98 9.69
N GLU A 3 -15.27 6.46 9.15
CA GLU A 3 -15.56 6.33 7.73
C GLU A 3 -14.49 7.08 6.93
N LEU A 4 -13.70 6.33 6.16
CA LEU A 4 -12.70 6.87 5.26
C LEU A 4 -13.39 7.51 4.04
N ASN A 5 -13.77 8.78 4.16
CA ASN A 5 -14.47 9.51 3.11
C ASN A 5 -13.49 10.09 2.06
N TRP A 6 -12.85 9.21 1.28
CA TRP A 6 -12.08 9.58 0.09
C TRP A 6 -12.62 8.88 -1.16
N VAL A 7 -12.46 9.52 -2.32
CA VAL A 7 -13.13 9.16 -3.60
C VAL A 7 -12.87 7.70 -4.01
N ILE A 8 -13.88 7.00 -4.53
CA ILE A 8 -13.72 5.68 -5.15
C ILE A 8 -12.65 5.74 -6.24
N LEU A 9 -11.56 4.98 -6.10
CA LEU A 9 -10.51 4.98 -7.11
C LEU A 9 -11.03 4.31 -8.37
N GLN A 10 -10.80 4.96 -9.50
CA GLN A 10 -10.80 4.31 -10.79
C GLN A 10 -9.70 3.23 -10.82
N ILE A 11 -10.02 2.04 -11.33
CA ILE A 11 -9.07 0.93 -11.47
C ILE A 11 -8.29 1.07 -12.79
N ASP A 12 -7.50 2.13 -12.92
CA ASP A 12 -6.76 2.46 -14.14
C ASP A 12 -5.36 1.79 -14.20
N GLY A 13 -4.84 1.33 -13.07
CA GLY A 13 -3.48 0.79 -12.97
C GLY A 13 -2.38 1.85 -12.91
N SER A 14 -2.73 3.11 -12.67
CA SER A 14 -1.77 4.18 -12.50
C SER A 14 -1.42 4.35 -11.03
N TRP A 15 -0.13 4.47 -10.72
CA TRP A 15 0.32 4.97 -9.42
C TRP A 15 0.24 6.50 -9.36
N GLY A 16 -0.98 7.01 -9.55
CA GLY A 16 -1.30 8.43 -9.62
C GLY A 16 -1.48 9.08 -8.24
N GLN A 17 -1.69 10.39 -8.25
CA GLN A 17 -1.88 11.19 -7.02
C GLN A 17 -3.03 10.63 -6.16
N TYR A 18 -4.18 10.33 -6.76
CA TYR A 18 -5.33 9.82 -6.02
C TYR A 18 -5.08 8.44 -5.38
N THR A 19 -4.41 7.52 -6.09
CA THR A 19 -4.05 6.21 -5.52
C THR A 19 -3.09 6.36 -4.35
N LYS A 20 -2.09 7.25 -4.47
CA LYS A 20 -1.16 7.54 -3.37
C LYS A 20 -1.85 8.18 -2.17
N ALA A 21 -2.75 9.13 -2.41
CA ALA A 21 -3.52 9.81 -1.36
C ALA A 21 -4.44 8.85 -0.62
N ALA A 22 -5.18 8.01 -1.35
CA ALA A 22 -6.00 6.95 -0.78
C ALA A 22 -5.17 5.98 0.08
N PHE A 23 -3.95 5.63 -0.37
CA PHE A 23 -3.06 4.79 0.42
C PHE A 23 -2.57 5.51 1.69
N GLN A 24 -2.23 6.80 1.62
CA GLN A 24 -1.89 7.58 2.82
C GLN A 24 -3.06 7.62 3.81
N HIS A 25 -4.30 7.79 3.33
CA HIS A 25 -5.49 7.74 4.17
C HIS A 25 -5.69 6.36 4.82
N PHE A 26 -5.52 5.28 4.06
CA PHE A 26 -5.55 3.93 4.61
C PHE A 26 -4.48 3.72 5.69
N LEU A 27 -3.23 4.10 5.43
CA LEU A 27 -2.15 3.97 6.44
C LEU A 27 -2.41 4.84 7.67
N LYS A 28 -3.12 5.97 7.51
CA LYS A 28 -3.54 6.84 8.61
C LYS A 28 -4.64 6.20 9.45
N SER A 29 -5.66 5.59 8.83
CA SER A 29 -6.72 4.89 9.58
C SER A 29 -6.19 3.68 10.33
N GLU A 30 -5.20 2.99 9.75
CA GLU A 30 -4.50 1.88 10.41
C GLU A 30 -3.54 2.34 11.52
N GLY A 31 -3.35 3.66 11.70
CA GLY A 31 -2.50 4.23 12.75
C GLY A 31 -1.00 4.27 12.44
N TYR A 32 -0.58 3.93 11.22
CA TYR A 32 0.84 3.90 10.82
C TYR A 32 1.32 5.18 10.14
N TYR A 33 0.41 6.04 9.70
CA TYR A 33 0.70 7.37 9.18
C TYR A 33 0.20 8.46 10.14
N ALA A 34 1.04 9.42 10.47
CA ALA A 34 0.76 10.40 11.53
C ALA A 34 -0.48 11.26 11.21
N GLN A 35 -1.34 11.50 12.21
CA GLN A 35 -2.59 12.24 12.04
C GLN A 35 -2.39 13.67 11.53
N ALA A 36 -1.31 14.33 11.96
CA ALA A 36 -0.94 15.68 11.52
C ALA A 36 -0.40 15.77 10.08
N ARG A 37 -0.12 14.63 9.40
CA ARG A 37 0.41 14.63 8.03
C ARG A 37 -0.72 14.63 7.02
N GLU A 38 -0.57 15.42 5.97
CA GLU A 38 -1.53 15.46 4.87
C GLU A 38 -1.49 14.18 4.02
N CYS A 39 -2.64 13.87 3.42
CA CYS A 39 -2.79 12.81 2.43
C CYS A 39 -2.85 13.45 1.03
N ASP A 40 -1.76 14.06 0.64
CA ASP A 40 -1.58 14.90 -0.56
C ASP A 40 -1.35 14.10 -1.87
N GLY A 41 -1.10 12.81 -1.76
CA GLY A 41 -0.70 11.96 -2.88
C GLY A 41 0.79 12.03 -3.22
N VAL A 42 1.62 12.62 -2.37
CA VAL A 42 3.08 12.59 -2.46
C VAL A 42 3.61 11.42 -1.64
N PHE A 43 3.93 10.31 -2.32
CA PHE A 43 4.37 9.07 -1.66
C PHE A 43 5.87 9.08 -1.31
N GLY A 44 6.26 10.01 -0.44
CA GLY A 44 7.63 10.22 0.03
C GLY A 44 8.02 9.36 1.23
N TYR A 45 9.11 9.75 1.90
CA TYR A 45 9.72 9.04 3.03
C TYR A 45 8.71 8.58 4.08
N TRP A 46 7.81 9.47 4.51
CA TRP A 46 6.86 9.16 5.59
C TRP A 46 5.76 8.19 5.18
N SER A 47 5.30 8.26 3.93
CA SER A 47 4.32 7.31 3.39
C SER A 47 4.95 5.93 3.22
N GLN A 48 6.19 5.88 2.75
CA GLN A 48 6.95 4.64 2.61
C GLN A 48 7.26 4.02 3.99
N LEU A 49 7.67 4.82 4.96
CA LEU A 49 7.90 4.35 6.33
C LEU A 49 6.61 3.82 6.97
N ALA A 50 5.49 4.50 6.75
CA ALA A 50 4.19 4.04 7.24
C ALA A 50 3.79 2.69 6.60
N LEU A 51 4.01 2.51 5.30
CA LEU A 51 3.82 1.22 4.63
C LEU A 51 4.69 0.13 5.25
N GLN A 52 5.98 0.39 5.44
CA GLN A 52 6.90 -0.56 6.06
C GLN A 52 6.45 -0.95 7.47
N LYS A 53 6.00 0.01 8.29
CA LYS A 53 5.48 -0.25 9.63
C LYS A 53 4.19 -1.08 9.58
N TRP A 54 3.26 -0.76 8.69
CA TRP A 54 2.02 -1.52 8.53
C TRP A 54 2.30 -2.96 8.07
N LEU A 55 3.24 -3.18 7.16
CA LEU A 55 3.64 -4.53 6.76
C LEU A 55 4.31 -5.31 7.90
N LYS A 56 5.07 -4.61 8.76
CA LYS A 56 5.81 -5.23 9.87
C LYS A 56 4.97 -5.52 11.11
N TYR A 57 4.02 -4.63 11.43
CA TYR A 57 3.29 -4.65 12.70
C TYR A 57 1.77 -4.70 12.53
N GLY A 58 1.26 -4.40 11.34
CA GLY A 58 -0.16 -4.41 11.05
C GLY A 58 -0.79 -5.81 11.12
N PRO A 59 -2.13 -5.86 11.06
CA PRO A 59 -2.87 -7.11 10.96
C PRO A 59 -2.26 -7.99 9.86
N GLY A 60 -2.11 -9.30 10.08
CA GLY A 60 -1.54 -10.28 9.13
C GLY A 60 -0.06 -10.12 8.79
N SER A 61 0.71 -9.35 9.56
CA SER A 61 2.18 -9.18 9.40
C SER A 61 2.95 -10.51 9.40
N ASN A 62 2.48 -11.48 10.19
CA ASN A 62 2.92 -12.88 10.21
C ASN A 62 2.76 -13.62 8.87
N LEU A 63 1.89 -13.14 7.97
CA LEU A 63 1.62 -13.78 6.68
C LEU A 63 2.46 -13.20 5.53
N SER A 64 2.84 -11.91 5.61
CA SER A 64 3.74 -11.29 4.63
C SER A 64 5.22 -11.49 4.95
N GLY A 65 5.58 -11.87 6.19
CA GLY A 65 6.96 -12.17 6.58
C GLY A 65 7.93 -10.99 6.44
N TYR A 66 7.44 -9.74 6.48
CA TYR A 66 8.25 -8.56 6.17
C TYR A 66 9.35 -8.33 7.20
N SER A 67 10.59 -8.65 6.81
CA SER A 67 11.80 -8.53 7.63
C SER A 67 12.63 -7.28 7.31
N GLY A 68 12.20 -6.47 6.34
CA GLY A 68 12.92 -5.28 5.89
C GLY A 68 13.10 -4.20 6.97
N LEU A 69 14.02 -3.28 6.67
CA LEU A 69 14.30 -2.10 7.51
C LEU A 69 13.10 -1.13 7.49
N LEU A 70 13.02 -0.31 8.55
CA LEU A 70 12.09 0.80 8.67
C LEU A 70 12.82 2.11 8.36
N ASP A 71 13.25 2.25 7.11
CA ASP A 71 14.15 3.31 6.66
C ASP A 71 13.47 4.36 5.77
N GLY A 72 12.15 4.24 5.56
CA GLY A 72 11.38 5.13 4.70
C GLY A 72 11.77 5.05 3.22
N LYS A 73 12.47 3.99 2.82
CA LYS A 73 12.82 3.66 1.43
C LYS A 73 12.18 2.31 1.07
N ALA A 74 10.98 2.37 0.51
CA ALA A 74 10.28 1.20 0.03
C ALA A 74 11.00 0.63 -1.20
N GLY A 75 11.83 -0.40 -0.96
CA GLY A 75 12.50 -1.18 -1.98
C GLY A 75 11.77 -2.49 -2.27
N ASP A 76 12.44 -3.40 -2.97
CA ASP A 76 11.86 -4.66 -3.45
C ASP A 76 11.19 -5.47 -2.34
N MET A 77 11.83 -5.63 -1.18
CA MET A 77 11.25 -6.38 -0.06
C MET A 77 9.93 -5.76 0.45
N THR A 78 9.82 -4.43 0.45
CA THR A 78 8.60 -3.74 0.88
C THR A 78 7.47 -3.98 -0.12
N TRP A 79 7.76 -3.86 -1.41
CA TRP A 79 6.75 -4.05 -2.46
C TRP A 79 6.38 -5.52 -2.67
N GLU A 80 7.32 -6.45 -2.50
CA GLU A 80 7.05 -7.89 -2.47
C GLU A 80 6.13 -8.26 -1.31
N ALA A 81 6.42 -7.77 -0.10
CA ALA A 81 5.56 -8.00 1.06
C ALA A 81 4.15 -7.41 0.86
N LEU A 82 4.04 -6.23 0.22
CA LEU A 82 2.73 -5.71 -0.19
C LEU A 82 2.06 -6.60 -1.24
N GLY A 83 2.78 -7.15 -2.21
CA GLY A 83 2.23 -8.10 -3.17
C GLY A 83 1.69 -9.37 -2.53
N MET A 84 2.46 -9.96 -1.61
CA MET A 84 2.00 -11.10 -0.80
C MET A 84 0.74 -10.73 0.00
N ARG A 85 0.73 -9.53 0.57
CA ARG A 85 -0.42 -9.01 1.30
C ARG A 85 -1.68 -8.93 0.44
N LEU A 86 -1.57 -8.35 -0.76
CA LEU A 86 -2.67 -8.26 -1.71
C LEU A 86 -3.15 -9.64 -2.19
N ALA A 87 -2.24 -10.61 -2.27
CA ALA A 87 -2.58 -11.99 -2.61
C ALA A 87 -3.42 -12.68 -1.54
N LEU A 88 -3.16 -12.40 -0.25
CA LEU A 88 -4.00 -12.90 0.86
C LEU A 88 -5.44 -12.39 0.79
N TYR A 89 -5.65 -11.19 0.25
CA TYR A 89 -6.99 -10.64 0.01
C TYR A 89 -7.62 -11.16 -1.29
N GLY A 90 -6.96 -12.05 -2.04
CA GLY A 90 -7.42 -12.54 -3.34
C GLY A 90 -7.37 -11.50 -4.46
N LEU A 91 -6.68 -10.37 -4.23
CA LEU A 91 -6.64 -9.22 -5.15
C LEU A 91 -5.44 -9.25 -6.10
N TYR A 92 -4.50 -10.16 -5.84
CA TYR A 92 -3.25 -10.29 -6.57
C TYR A 92 -2.83 -11.76 -6.66
N SER A 93 -2.26 -12.18 -7.79
CA SER A 93 -1.84 -13.58 -7.93
C SER A 93 -0.49 -13.82 -7.24
N PRO A 94 -0.36 -14.85 -6.38
CA PRO A 94 0.92 -15.20 -5.78
C PRO A 94 1.94 -15.73 -6.82
N THR A 95 1.50 -16.15 -8.01
CA THR A 95 2.39 -16.49 -9.13
C THR A 95 2.97 -15.26 -9.84
N LEU A 96 2.49 -14.07 -9.51
CA LEU A 96 2.98 -12.78 -10.01
C LEU A 96 3.47 -11.94 -8.81
N PRO A 97 4.51 -12.35 -8.05
CA PRO A 97 5.08 -11.49 -7.02
C PRO A 97 5.51 -10.14 -7.61
N TRP A 98 5.74 -9.15 -6.75
CA TRP A 98 6.23 -7.85 -7.19
C TRP A 98 7.44 -8.01 -8.13
N PRO A 99 7.41 -7.44 -9.36
CA PRO A 99 8.57 -7.48 -10.23
C PRO A 99 9.72 -6.67 -9.62
N LYS A 100 10.77 -7.37 -9.16
CA LYS A 100 11.99 -6.79 -8.57
C LYS A 100 12.57 -5.64 -9.39
N GLY A 101 13.13 -4.65 -8.70
CA GLY A 101 13.77 -3.47 -9.27
C GLY A 101 12.78 -2.43 -9.82
N ARG A 102 11.48 -2.58 -9.59
CA ARG A 102 10.48 -1.62 -10.06
C ARG A 102 9.97 -0.75 -8.92
N TYR A 103 9.29 0.34 -9.27
CA TYR A 103 8.40 1.12 -8.40
C TYR A 103 6.94 0.83 -8.82
N PRO A 104 5.91 0.85 -7.94
CA PRO A 104 4.54 0.45 -8.25
C PRO A 104 3.99 1.00 -9.56
N GLY A 105 4.30 2.26 -9.87
CA GLY A 105 3.91 2.93 -11.12
C GLY A 105 4.39 2.24 -12.40
N ASN A 106 5.35 1.32 -12.33
CA ASN A 106 5.87 0.57 -13.46
C ASN A 106 5.12 -0.76 -13.71
N SER A 107 4.07 -1.07 -12.92
CA SER A 107 3.24 -2.27 -13.08
C SER A 107 1.76 -1.92 -12.93
N ALA A 108 1.06 -1.85 -14.07
CA ALA A 108 -0.38 -1.57 -14.09
C ALA A 108 -1.18 -2.62 -13.32
N THR A 109 -0.81 -3.91 -13.43
CA THR A 109 -1.47 -5.01 -12.72
C THR A 109 -1.35 -4.86 -11.21
N PHE A 110 -0.15 -4.51 -10.71
CA PHE A 110 0.08 -4.30 -9.29
C PHE A 110 -0.69 -3.08 -8.78
N CYS A 111 -0.66 -1.97 -9.53
CA CYS A 111 -1.44 -0.78 -9.18
C CYS A 111 -2.94 -1.06 -9.13
N LYS A 112 -3.49 -1.83 -10.09
CA LYS A 112 -4.90 -2.22 -10.07
C LYS A 112 -5.24 -3.05 -8.83
N ALA A 113 -4.34 -3.95 -8.41
CA ALA A 113 -4.53 -4.72 -7.18
C ALA A 113 -4.55 -3.82 -5.94
N ILE A 114 -3.65 -2.84 -5.84
CA ILE A 114 -3.68 -1.84 -4.77
C ILE A 114 -4.97 -1.02 -4.81
N GLN A 115 -5.37 -0.53 -5.98
CA GLN A 115 -6.59 0.27 -6.12
C GLN A 115 -7.83 -0.52 -5.70
N ARG A 116 -7.93 -1.81 -6.05
CA ARG A 116 -9.00 -2.69 -5.57
C ARG A 116 -8.95 -2.89 -4.06
N PHE A 117 -7.75 -3.08 -3.51
CA PHE A 117 -7.56 -3.24 -2.08
C PHE A 117 -8.02 -2.01 -1.31
N LEU A 118 -7.56 -0.83 -1.70
CA LEU A 118 -7.97 0.44 -1.10
C LEU A 118 -9.48 0.62 -1.25
N ASN A 119 -10.03 0.28 -2.41
CA ASN A 119 -11.47 0.36 -2.64
C ASN A 119 -12.29 -0.55 -1.71
N ASN A 120 -11.76 -1.71 -1.33
CA ASN A 120 -12.41 -2.64 -0.39
C ASN A 120 -12.17 -2.24 1.07
N ALA A 121 -10.99 -1.72 1.41
CA ALA A 121 -10.63 -1.29 2.77
C ALA A 121 -11.42 -0.06 3.25
N ARG A 122 -12.18 0.59 2.35
CA ARG A 122 -13.11 1.67 2.71
C ARG A 122 -14.42 1.16 3.32
N ALA A 123 -14.85 -0.05 2.94
CA ALA A 123 -16.19 -0.58 3.16
C ALA A 123 -16.30 -1.29 4.51
#